data_AF-A0A975YAW4-F1
#
_entry.id   AF-A0A975YAW4-F1
#
_cell.length_a   1.000
_cell.length_b   1.000
_cell.length_c   1.000
_cell.angle_alpha   90.00
_cell.angle_beta   90.00
_cell.angle_gamma   90.00
#
_symmetry.space_group_name_H-M   'P 1'
#
loop_
_entity.id
_entity.type
_entity.pdbx_description
1 polymer ?
#
loop_
_entity_poly.entity_id
_entity_poly.type
_entity_poly.pdbx_seq_one_letter_code
_entity_poly.pdbx_strand_id
1 'polypeptide(L)'
;MAYDLNIEARFTYHPPQPGQVETYERIRAGGRAFAELLAELCPASPELTRAVNAVDDAVLLANAAVARHDDGQEAPDGDATHR
;
A
#
# COMPACT_ATOMS: atom_id res chain seq x y z
N MET A 1 13.86 1.35 -19.07
CA MET A 1 14.46 2.28 -18.09
C MET A 1 14.96 1.46 -16.92
N ALA A 2 16.20 1.66 -16.46
CA ALA A 2 16.63 1.10 -15.19
C ALA A 2 16.04 1.99 -14.08
N TYR A 3 15.26 1.42 -13.17
CA TYR A 3 14.83 2.15 -11.98
C TYR A 3 16.06 2.35 -11.09
N ASP A 4 16.24 3.57 -10.58
CA ASP A 4 17.18 3.79 -9.49
C ASP A 4 16.66 3.05 -8.26
N LEU A 5 17.48 2.15 -7.73
CA LEU A 5 17.09 1.31 -6.60
C LEU A 5 17.12 2.08 -5.27
N ASN A 6 17.75 3.27 -5.21
CA ASN A 6 17.98 4.07 -4.00
C ASN A 6 18.05 3.22 -2.73
N ILE A 7 19.14 2.44 -2.61
CA ILE A 7 19.30 1.42 -1.58
C ILE A 7 19.18 2.03 -0.17
N GLU A 8 19.74 3.21 0.06
CA GLU A 8 19.65 3.90 1.35
C GLU A 8 18.20 4.15 1.76
N ALA A 9 17.36 4.69 0.86
CA ALA A 9 15.95 4.89 1.15
C ALA A 9 15.19 3.58 1.40
N ARG A 10 15.61 2.43 0.84
CA ARG A 10 14.95 1.14 1.10
C ARG A 10 15.24 0.58 2.50
N PHE A 11 16.37 0.94 3.10
CA PHE A 11 16.87 0.38 4.36
C PHE A 11 16.90 1.38 5.53
N THR A 12 16.37 2.60 5.34
CA THR A 12 16.17 3.59 6.40
C THR A 12 14.76 3.50 6.99
N TYR A 13 14.64 3.85 8.28
CA TYR A 13 13.34 4.00 8.94
C TYR A 13 12.62 5.26 8.46
N HIS A 14 11.40 5.09 7.96
CA HIS A 14 10.52 6.17 7.53
C HIS A 14 9.44 6.39 8.59
N PRO A 15 9.55 7.45 9.42
CA PRO A 15 8.50 7.75 10.39
C PRO A 15 7.19 8.12 9.68
N PRO A 16 6.03 7.63 10.15
CA PRO A 16 4.74 7.95 9.55
C PRO A 16 4.43 9.44 9.68
N GLN A 17 4.07 10.05 8.56
CA GLN A 17 3.60 11.43 8.48
C GLN A 17 2.07 11.51 8.71
N PRO A 18 1.50 12.69 9.02
CA PRO A 18 0.05 12.86 9.10
C PRO A 18 -0.65 12.34 7.84
N GLY A 19 -1.74 11.60 8.00
CA GLY A 19 -2.49 11.00 6.88
C GLY A 19 -1.94 9.67 6.36
N GLN A 20 -0.63 9.39 6.48
CA GLN A 20 -0.07 8.12 6.01
C GLN A 20 -0.64 6.90 6.76
N VAL A 21 -0.93 7.04 8.06
CA VAL A 21 -1.52 5.98 8.88
C VAL A 21 -2.87 5.53 8.29
N GLU A 22 -3.73 6.48 7.93
CA GLU A 22 -5.02 6.18 7.30
C GLU A 22 -4.83 5.52 5.93
N THR A 23 -3.86 5.98 5.14
CA THR A 23 -3.51 5.34 3.87
C THR A 23 -3.07 3.89 4.06
N TYR A 24 -2.20 3.60 5.03
CA TYR A 24 -1.78 2.23 5.34
C TYR A 24 -2.96 1.36 5.78
N GLU A 25 -3.86 1.90 6.60
CA GLU A 25 -5.06 1.18 7.05
C GLU A 25 -5.98 0.84 5.88
N ARG A 26 -6.23 1.79 4.98
CA ARG A 26 -7.05 1.57 3.77
C ARG A 26 -6.45 0.50 2.85
N ILE A 27 -5.13 0.54 2.62
CA ILE A 27 -4.42 -0.46 1.80
C ILE A 27 -4.55 -1.85 2.44
N ARG A 28 -4.27 -1.96 3.74
CA ARG A 28 -4.33 -3.24 4.47
C ARG A 28 -5.75 -3.79 4.52
N ALA A 29 -6.75 -2.94 4.75
CA ALA A 29 -8.15 -3.33 4.75
C ALA A 29 -8.59 -3.88 3.39
N GLY A 30 -8.21 -3.21 2.29
CA GLY A 30 -8.50 -3.69 0.94
C GLY A 30 -7.85 -5.03 0.61
N GLY A 31 -6.56 -5.20 0.95
CA GLY A 31 -5.85 -6.46 0.76
C GLY A 31 -6.47 -7.60 1.57
N ARG A 32 -6.80 -7.35 2.85
CA ARG A 32 -7.50 -8.32 3.70
C ARG A 32 -8.83 -8.74 3.10
N ALA A 33 -9.68 -7.79 2.71
CA ALA A 33 -11.00 -8.09 2.16
C ALA A 33 -10.89 -8.94 0.88
N PHE A 34 -9.92 -8.66 0.01
CA PHE A 34 -9.71 -9.46 -1.19
C PHE A 34 -9.18 -10.87 -0.87
N ALA A 35 -8.24 -10.99 0.06
CA ALA A 35 -7.74 -12.30 0.51
C ALA A 35 -8.85 -13.16 1.14
N GLU A 36 -9.74 -12.56 1.95
CA GLU A 36 -10.93 -13.23 2.51
C GLU A 36 -11.86 -13.71 1.39
N LEU A 37 -12.12 -12.88 0.37
CA LEU A 37 -12.94 -13.26 -0.79
C LEU A 37 -12.34 -14.44 -1.57
N LEU A 38 -11.02 -14.45 -1.77
CA LEU A 38 -10.33 -15.56 -2.43
C LEU A 38 -10.47 -16.85 -1.61
N ALA A 39 -10.29 -16.77 -0.29
CA ALA A 39 -10.44 -17.92 0.60
C ALA A 39 -11.87 -18.46 0.65
N GLU A 40 -12.87 -17.60 0.50
CA GLU A 40 -14.29 -17.98 0.44
C GLU A 40 -14.65 -18.65 -0.90
N LEU A 41 -14.21 -18.08 -2.02
CA LEU A 41 -14.69 -18.46 -3.34
C LEU A 41 -13.85 -19.53 -4.04
N CYS A 42 -12.59 -19.71 -3.65
CA CYS A 42 -11.68 -20.66 -4.29
C CYS A 42 -11.53 -21.95 -3.47
N PRO A 43 -11.39 -23.12 -4.12
CA PRO A 43 -11.07 -24.36 -3.42
C PRO A 43 -9.66 -24.30 -2.81
N ALA A 44 -9.49 -24.96 -1.67
CA ALA A 44 -8.18 -25.14 -1.05
C ALA A 44 -7.20 -25.77 -2.04
N SER A 45 -6.16 -25.03 -2.41
CA SER A 45 -5.24 -25.38 -3.48
C SER A 45 -3.93 -24.58 -3.36
N PRO A 46 -2.82 -25.06 -3.96
CA PRO A 46 -1.59 -24.28 -4.07
C PRO A 46 -1.79 -22.93 -4.76
N GLU A 47 -2.71 -22.85 -5.73
CA GLU A 47 -3.07 -21.63 -6.44
C GLU A 47 -3.69 -20.60 -5.50
N LEU A 48 -4.62 -21.00 -4.63
CA LEU A 48 -5.19 -20.11 -3.61
C LEU A 48 -4.11 -19.58 -2.66
N THR A 49 -3.22 -20.44 -2.16
CA THR A 49 -2.11 -19.99 -1.31
C THR A 49 -1.22 -18.97 -2.02
N ARG A 50 -0.89 -19.21 -3.29
CA ARG A 50 -0.11 -18.25 -4.10
C ARG A 50 -0.85 -16.93 -4.30
N ALA A 51 -2.15 -16.98 -4.55
CA ALA A 51 -2.97 -15.78 -4.74
C ALA A 51 -3.02 -14.93 -3.46
N VAL A 52 -3.25 -15.55 -2.30
CA VAL A 52 -3.25 -14.86 -1.00
C VAL A 52 -1.87 -14.25 -0.71
N ASN A 53 -0.79 -14.99 -0.95
CA ASN A 53 0.57 -14.46 -0.77
C ASN A 53 0.85 -13.27 -1.70
N ALA A 54 0.37 -13.32 -2.95
CA ALA A 54 0.53 -12.21 -3.88
C ALA A 54 -0.23 -10.94 -3.43
N VAL A 55 -1.39 -11.10 -2.78
CA VAL A 55 -2.11 -9.98 -2.17
C VAL A 55 -1.30 -9.39 -1.01
N ASP A 56 -0.71 -10.23 -0.15
CA ASP A 56 0.14 -9.77 0.95
C ASP A 56 1.38 -9.02 0.45
N ASP A 57 2.08 -9.58 -0.55
CA ASP A 57 3.22 -8.93 -1.21
C ASP A 57 2.81 -7.57 -1.81
N ALA A 58 1.65 -7.50 -2.46
CA ALA A 58 1.14 -6.26 -3.02
C ALA A 58 0.88 -5.19 -1.93
N VAL A 59 0.28 -5.59 -0.80
CA VAL A 59 0.04 -4.71 0.35
C VAL A 59 1.36 -4.22 0.96
N LEU A 60 2.33 -5.11 1.13
CA LEU A 60 3.66 -4.77 1.64
C LEU A 60 4.36 -3.75 0.73
N LEU A 61 4.36 -4.00 -0.58
CA LEU A 61 4.98 -3.13 -1.58
C LEU A 61 4.27 -1.77 -1.67
N ALA A 62 2.94 -1.74 -1.58
CA ALA A 62 2.17 -0.50 -1.57
C ALA A 62 2.47 0.36 -0.34
N ASN A 63 2.51 -0.24 0.85
CA ASN A 63 2.89 0.47 2.08
C ASN A 63 4.34 0.99 1.99
N ALA A 64 5.25 0.18 1.44
CA ALA A 64 6.64 0.61 1.23
C ALA A 64 6.74 1.76 0.22
N ALA A 65 5.88 1.81 -0.81
CA ALA A 65 5.84 2.92 -1.75
C ALA A 65 5.41 4.22 -1.06
N VAL A 66 4.34 4.18 -0.26
CA VAL A 66 3.89 5.35 0.52
C VAL A 66 5.00 5.81 1.48
N ALA A 67 5.60 4.88 2.23
CA ALA A 67 6.64 5.21 3.19
C ALA A 67 7.89 5.86 2.56
N ARG A 68 8.22 5.53 1.31
CA ARG A 68 9.46 5.96 0.65
C ARG A 68 9.29 7.15 -0.30
N HIS A 69 8.06 7.50 -0.67
CA HIS A 69 7.80 8.46 -1.74
C HIS A 69 6.73 9.51 -1.40
N ASP A 70 5.91 9.29 -0.38
CA ASP A 70 4.86 10.24 -0.03
C ASP A 70 5.42 11.26 0.98
N ASP A 71 5.88 12.41 0.47
CA ASP A 71 6.52 13.49 1.24
C ASP A 71 5.54 14.33 2.09
N GLY A 72 4.35 13.78 2.40
CA GLY A 72 3.33 14.48 3.17
C GLY A 72 2.64 15.55 2.34
N GLN A 73 2.15 15.17 1.15
CA GLN A 73 1.28 16.04 0.39
C GLN A 73 0.05 16.37 1.26
N GLU A 74 0.02 17.59 1.80
CA GLU A 74 -1.20 18.26 2.23
C GLU A 74 -2.22 18.05 1.10
N ALA A 75 -3.39 17.50 1.44
CA ALA A 75 -4.51 17.46 0.51
C ALA A 75 -4.64 18.87 -0.10
N PRO A 76 -4.82 19.02 -1.42
CA PRO A 76 -5.05 20.34 -1.99
C PRO A 76 -6.22 20.94 -1.23
N ASP A 77 -5.91 22.01 -0.48
CA ASP A 77 -6.85 22.71 0.36
C ASP A 77 -8.06 23.05 -0.48
N GLY A 78 -9.23 22.82 0.08
CA GLY A 78 -10.49 23.03 -0.60
C GLY A 78 -10.70 24.52 -0.89
N ASP A 79 -10.11 25.05 -1.96
CA ASP A 79 -10.50 26.35 -2.49
C ASP A 79 -11.71 26.20 -3.39
N ALA A 80 -12.85 25.99 -2.73
CA ALA A 80 -14.07 26.61 -3.21
C ALA A 80 -13.94 28.11 -2.96
N THR A 81 -13.79 28.88 -4.04
CA THR A 81 -14.14 30.31 -4.23
C THR A 81 -12.97 31.25 -4.56
N HIS A 82 -12.63 31.41 -5.85
CA HIS A 82 -12.58 32.76 -6.44
C HIS A 82 -12.67 32.81 -7.98
N ARG A 83 -13.80 33.38 -8.43
CA ARG A 83 -14.12 34.03 -9.73
C ARG A 83 -14.24 33.20 -11.00
#